data_AF-A0ABD3WQ97-F1
#
_entry.id   AF-A0ABD3WQ97-F1
#
_cell.length_a   1.000
_cell.length_b   1.000
_cell.length_c   1.000
_cell.angle_alpha   90.00
_cell.angle_beta   90.00
_cell.angle_gamma   90.00
#
_symmetry.space_group_name_H-M   'P 1'
#
loop_
_entity.id
_entity.type
_entity.pdbx_description
1 polymer ?
#
loop_
_entity_poly.entity_id
_entity_poly.type
_entity_poly.pdbx_seq_one_letter_code
_entity_poly.pdbx_strand_id
1 'polypeptide(L)'
;DHDEEFSVFDAAKKLNQVQGFKGLGRFFKQIAQSTRTTSKNSGGSIDDFLGCVNVPLNDIPSTGVEKWFSLEGRSSRSNITGQINLRLSLSTREDRGIPEDDNWTDMRQHVDLMCIFIEHEIQKFNDRAYKWNGELPKAALTILHQHAIQGDLTEIQQAMCQWLAYSRKQQEHPLSYQLLLSFLQKFDMLWQPGAISRDEEEHLAESLNLFIEYSLSLIRKQREVFPINSKLALSRLENMLRCLAQIYEMKIFRKICPFQKELQPEINSVVKKSALEWYERILNVYRTKMRVDQDEEVLHGLIELTNALNTDMHHAVMFYTKLYEE
;
A
#
# COMPACT_ATOMS: atom_id res chain seq x y z
N ASP A 1 8.38 -37.41 -11.40
CA ASP A 1 9.16 -37.24 -10.18
C ASP A 1 8.24 -36.88 -9.04
N HIS A 2 8.10 -37.81 -8.10
CA HIS A 2 7.37 -37.60 -6.85
C HIS A 2 8.34 -36.94 -5.87
N ASP A 3 8.16 -35.66 -5.57
CA ASP A 3 8.80 -35.05 -4.41
C ASP A 3 8.11 -35.61 -3.16
N GLU A 4 8.81 -36.48 -2.43
CA GLU A 4 8.36 -36.93 -1.11
C GLU A 4 8.39 -35.70 -0.17
N GLU A 5 7.23 -35.12 0.12
CA GLU A 5 7.08 -34.07 1.12
C GLU A 5 7.41 -34.64 2.51
N PHE A 6 8.65 -34.41 2.98
CA PHE A 6 9.03 -34.74 4.35
C PHE A 6 8.65 -33.59 5.28
N SER A 7 7.63 -33.82 6.12
CA SER A 7 7.24 -32.87 7.15
C SER A 7 8.35 -32.66 8.17
N VAL A 8 8.73 -31.40 8.41
CA VAL A 8 9.65 -31.01 9.48
C VAL A 8 9.12 -31.46 10.83
N PHE A 9 7.80 -31.61 11.01
CA PHE A 9 7.21 -32.16 12.22
C PHE A 9 7.57 -33.64 12.43
N ASP A 10 7.60 -34.46 11.37
CA ASP A 10 8.00 -35.88 11.48
C ASP A 10 9.50 -36.04 11.76
N ALA A 11 10.32 -35.14 11.20
CA ALA A 11 11.73 -35.04 11.53
C ALA A 11 11.93 -34.54 12.98
N ALA A 12 11.17 -33.53 13.42
CA ALA A 12 11.22 -32.92 14.75
C ALA A 12 10.69 -33.85 15.85
N LYS A 13 9.67 -34.67 15.58
CA LYS A 13 9.14 -35.68 16.52
C LYS A 13 10.18 -36.75 16.83
N LYS A 14 11.00 -37.10 15.82
CA LYS A 14 12.17 -37.98 15.98
C LYS A 14 13.35 -37.26 16.66
N LEU A 15 13.49 -35.95 16.46
CA LEU A 15 14.50 -35.08 17.10
C LEU A 15 14.21 -34.82 18.59
N ASN A 16 12.94 -34.71 18.99
CA ASN A 16 12.52 -34.55 20.39
C ASN A 16 12.79 -35.80 21.26
N GLN A 17 13.13 -36.93 20.65
CA GLN A 17 13.61 -38.14 21.36
C GLN A 17 15.09 -38.05 21.73
N VAL A 18 15.76 -36.94 21.38
CA VAL A 18 17.21 -36.81 21.42
C VAL A 18 17.60 -35.70 22.40
N GLN A 19 17.92 -36.08 23.64
CA GLN A 19 18.39 -35.13 24.65
C GLN A 19 19.85 -34.71 24.41
N GLY A 20 20.06 -33.41 24.20
CA GLY A 20 21.37 -32.73 24.22
C GLY A 20 22.18 -32.77 22.91
N PHE A 21 23.14 -31.85 22.79
CA PHE A 21 23.97 -31.64 21.59
C PHE A 21 24.72 -32.89 21.09
N LYS A 22 25.07 -33.83 21.99
CA LYS A 22 25.68 -35.13 21.61
C LYS A 22 24.70 -36.10 20.96
N GLY A 23 23.41 -35.99 21.28
CA GLY A 23 22.35 -36.80 20.70
C GLY A 23 22.08 -36.42 19.25
N LEU A 24 22.13 -35.12 18.91
CA LEU A 24 21.92 -34.63 17.54
C LEU A 24 22.90 -35.27 16.55
N GLY A 25 24.19 -35.35 16.90
CA GLY A 25 25.19 -36.03 16.06
C GLY A 25 24.90 -37.52 15.85
N ARG A 26 24.24 -38.19 16.81
CA ARG A 26 23.79 -39.59 16.69
C ARG A 26 22.55 -39.71 15.81
N PHE A 27 21.64 -38.74 15.91
CA PHE A 27 20.42 -38.66 15.10
C PHE A 27 20.75 -38.40 13.62
N PHE A 28 21.63 -37.45 13.32
CA PHE A 28 22.16 -37.25 11.97
C PHE A 28 22.87 -38.49 11.42
N LYS A 29 23.61 -39.21 12.28
CA LYS A 29 24.25 -40.49 11.90
C LYS A 29 23.22 -41.59 11.62
N GLN A 30 22.11 -41.61 12.35
CA GLN A 30 20.98 -42.51 12.12
C GLN A 30 20.18 -42.14 10.87
N ILE A 31 19.92 -40.85 10.59
CA ILE A 31 19.30 -40.40 9.34
C ILE A 31 20.19 -40.76 8.15
N ALA A 32 21.49 -40.49 8.27
CA ALA A 32 22.49 -40.89 7.28
C ALA A 32 22.69 -42.41 7.19
N GLN A 33 22.20 -43.20 8.16
CA GLN A 33 22.14 -44.66 8.10
C GLN A 33 20.78 -45.16 7.62
N SER A 34 19.68 -44.44 7.83
CA SER A 34 18.35 -44.84 7.40
C SER A 34 18.19 -44.67 5.89
N THR A 35 18.86 -43.68 5.29
CA THR A 35 19.08 -43.63 3.83
C THR A 35 19.97 -44.77 3.32
N ARG A 36 20.74 -45.45 4.18
CA ARG A 36 21.54 -46.64 3.82
C ARG A 36 20.79 -47.96 4.02
N THR A 37 19.71 -48.01 4.80
CA THR A 37 19.07 -49.29 5.19
C THR A 37 17.98 -49.78 4.26
N THR A 38 17.48 -48.97 3.33
CA THR A 38 16.58 -49.44 2.26
C THR A 38 17.27 -50.38 1.25
N SER A 39 18.60 -50.52 1.30
CA SER A 39 19.41 -51.33 0.36
C SER A 39 19.99 -52.62 0.98
N LYS A 40 19.77 -52.93 2.27
CA LYS A 40 20.37 -54.15 2.83
C LYS A 40 19.70 -55.46 2.41
N ASN A 41 18.46 -55.42 1.91
CA ASN A 41 17.73 -56.61 1.42
C ASN A 41 17.44 -56.60 -0.10
N SER A 42 17.90 -55.59 -0.83
CA SER A 42 17.84 -55.51 -2.28
C SER A 42 19.18 -54.96 -2.74
N GLY A 43 19.91 -55.70 -3.58
CA GLY A 43 21.27 -55.35 -4.05
C GLY A 43 21.32 -54.09 -4.92
N GLY A 44 20.96 -52.95 -4.33
CA GLY A 44 20.85 -51.64 -4.96
C GLY A 44 22.01 -50.76 -4.54
N SER A 45 22.63 -50.15 -5.55
CA SER A 45 23.67 -49.12 -5.49
C SER A 45 23.65 -48.29 -4.19
N ILE A 46 24.79 -48.23 -3.51
CA ILE A 46 25.02 -47.24 -2.44
C ILE A 46 25.38 -45.95 -3.17
N ASP A 47 24.54 -44.92 -3.06
CA ASP A 47 24.85 -43.62 -3.65
C ASP A 47 26.14 -43.04 -3.05
N ASP A 48 27.02 -42.55 -3.92
CA ASP A 48 28.26 -41.90 -3.53
C ASP A 48 27.98 -40.54 -2.86
N PHE A 49 28.68 -40.26 -1.77
CA PHE A 49 28.54 -38.98 -1.08
C PHE A 49 29.28 -37.87 -1.84
N LEU A 50 28.53 -36.96 -2.47
CA LEU A 50 29.07 -35.87 -3.29
C LEU A 50 29.37 -34.58 -2.52
N GLY A 51 28.87 -34.42 -1.28
CA GLY A 51 29.09 -33.22 -0.46
C GLY A 51 27.86 -32.84 0.39
N CYS A 52 28.03 -31.87 1.29
CA CYS A 52 26.94 -31.26 2.05
C CYS A 52 27.17 -29.76 2.29
N VAL A 53 26.13 -29.03 2.65
CA VAL A 53 26.22 -27.63 3.12
C VAL A 53 25.47 -27.52 4.43
N ASN A 54 26.06 -26.84 5.42
CA ASN A 54 25.39 -26.49 6.67
C ASN A 54 25.07 -24.98 6.64
N VAL A 55 23.79 -24.62 6.58
CA VAL A 55 23.36 -23.21 6.58
C VAL A 55 22.72 -22.88 7.92
N PRO A 56 23.37 -22.08 8.78
CA PRO A 56 22.76 -21.62 10.03
C PRO A 56 21.49 -20.80 9.77
N LEU A 57 20.43 -21.04 10.54
CA LEU A 57 19.16 -20.33 10.35
C LEU A 57 19.30 -18.81 10.55
N ASN A 58 20.18 -18.37 11.45
CA ASN A 58 20.49 -16.96 11.69
C ASN A 58 21.23 -16.28 10.52
N ASP A 59 21.76 -17.05 9.57
CA ASP A 59 22.42 -16.52 8.37
C ASP A 59 21.44 -16.35 7.20
N ILE A 60 20.18 -16.78 7.36
CA ILE A 60 19.13 -16.62 6.36
C ILE A 60 18.34 -15.34 6.69
N PRO A 61 18.47 -14.27 5.88
CA PRO A 61 17.71 -13.05 6.11
C PRO A 61 16.22 -13.29 5.84
N SER A 62 15.35 -12.41 6.36
CA SER A 62 13.90 -12.55 6.19
C SER A 62 13.46 -12.42 4.72
N THR A 63 14.26 -11.78 3.87
CA THR A 63 14.06 -11.71 2.41
C THR A 63 14.46 -12.98 1.67
N GLY A 64 14.94 -14.01 2.37
CA GLY A 64 15.56 -15.19 1.77
C GLY A 64 16.94 -14.90 1.16
N VAL A 65 17.58 -15.96 0.67
CA VAL A 65 18.91 -15.91 0.04
C VAL A 65 18.97 -16.84 -1.15
N GLU A 66 19.52 -16.36 -2.26
CA GLU A 66 19.85 -17.18 -3.43
C GLU A 66 21.33 -17.00 -3.75
N LYS A 67 22.12 -18.06 -3.57
CA LYS A 67 23.55 -18.04 -3.87
C LYS A 67 24.13 -19.43 -4.07
N TRP A 68 25.36 -19.47 -4.58
CA TRP A 68 26.18 -20.66 -4.61
C TRP A 68 26.80 -20.92 -3.23
N PHE A 69 26.68 -22.16 -2.76
CA PHE A 69 27.29 -22.67 -1.54
C PHE A 69 28.34 -23.72 -1.91
N SER A 70 29.54 -23.59 -1.35
CA SER A 70 30.59 -24.58 -1.56
C SER A 70 30.27 -25.87 -0.79
N LEU A 71 30.43 -27.01 -1.46
CA LEU A 71 30.20 -28.31 -0.85
C LEU A 71 31.31 -28.63 0.15
N GLU A 72 30.91 -29.08 1.33
CA GLU A 72 31.80 -29.49 2.41
C GLU A 72 31.82 -31.02 2.58
N GLY A 73 32.96 -31.53 3.03
CA GLY A 73 33.11 -32.92 3.45
C GLY A 73 32.55 -33.17 4.86
N ARG A 74 32.09 -34.39 5.13
CA ARG A 74 31.64 -34.78 6.50
C ARG A 74 32.78 -34.87 7.52
N SER A 75 34.02 -34.87 7.05
CA SER A 75 35.23 -34.92 7.86
C SER A 75 36.40 -34.31 7.09
N SER A 76 37.48 -33.99 7.80
CA SER A 76 38.74 -33.51 7.19
C SER A 76 39.42 -34.52 6.25
N ARG A 77 38.93 -35.76 6.19
CA ARG A 77 39.43 -36.81 5.29
C ARG A 77 38.63 -36.92 3.98
N SER A 78 37.56 -36.14 3.84
CA SER A 78 36.71 -36.14 2.64
C SER A 78 37.23 -35.13 1.63
N ASN A 79 37.63 -35.59 0.44
CA ASN A 79 38.02 -34.73 -0.67
C ASN A 79 36.78 -34.37 -1.50
N ILE A 80 36.06 -33.33 -1.07
CA ILE A 80 34.87 -32.82 -1.77
C ILE A 80 35.23 -31.51 -2.47
N THR A 81 34.78 -31.38 -3.71
CA THR A 81 34.93 -30.17 -4.53
C THR A 81 33.62 -29.88 -5.26
N GLY A 82 33.32 -28.61 -5.49
CA GLY A 82 32.12 -28.19 -6.21
C GLY A 82 31.24 -27.26 -5.39
N GLN A 83 30.16 -26.81 -6.01
CA GLN A 83 29.21 -25.87 -5.42
C GLN A 83 27.78 -26.26 -5.78
N ILE A 84 26.83 -25.86 -4.94
CA ILE A 84 25.40 -26.02 -5.16
C ILE A 84 24.72 -24.64 -5.11
N ASN A 85 23.85 -24.35 -6.06
CA ASN A 85 23.03 -23.15 -6.02
C ASN A 85 21.75 -23.45 -5.23
N LEU A 86 21.50 -22.69 -4.17
CA LEU A 86 20.30 -22.84 -3.34
C LEU A 86 19.58 -21.51 -3.24
N ARG A 87 18.25 -21.56 -3.39
CA ARG A 87 17.32 -20.50 -2.99
C ARG A 87 16.63 -20.94 -1.70
N LEU A 88 16.85 -20.19 -0.62
CA LEU A 88 16.33 -20.47 0.72
C LEU A 88 15.45 -19.31 1.16
N SER A 89 14.27 -19.61 1.70
CA SER A 89 13.35 -18.65 2.32
C SER A 89 12.84 -19.20 3.65
N LEU A 90 12.48 -18.30 4.56
CA LEU A 90 11.84 -18.63 5.82
C LEU A 90 10.42 -18.05 5.79
N SER A 91 9.41 -18.89 5.99
CA SER A 91 8.03 -18.49 6.18
C SER A 91 7.55 -18.94 7.55
N THR A 92 6.72 -18.12 8.18
CA THR A 92 6.04 -18.49 9.44
C THR A 92 4.56 -18.57 9.13
N ARG A 93 4.06 -19.73 8.72
CA ARG A 93 2.61 -19.97 8.80
C ARG A 93 2.29 -20.59 10.15
N GLU A 94 1.56 -19.86 10.96
CA GLU A 94 0.76 -20.48 12.02
C GLU A 94 -0.37 -21.25 11.33
N ASP A 95 -0.51 -22.54 11.64
CA ASP A 95 -1.71 -23.31 11.28
C ASP A 95 -2.89 -22.78 12.13
N ARG A 96 -3.44 -21.64 11.69
CA ARG A 96 -4.59 -20.98 12.32
C ARG A 96 -5.93 -21.61 11.92
N GLY A 97 -5.92 -22.72 11.18
CA GLY A 97 -7.13 -23.33 10.59
C GLY A 97 -7.78 -22.49 9.49
N ILE A 98 -7.03 -21.57 8.87
CA ILE A 98 -7.46 -20.73 7.74
C ILE A 98 -6.95 -21.39 6.45
N PRO A 99 -7.75 -21.43 5.36
CA PRO A 99 -7.33 -21.99 4.09
C PRO A 99 -5.98 -21.45 3.61
N GLU A 100 -5.21 -22.29 2.91
CA GLU A 100 -3.84 -21.96 2.51
C GLU A 100 -3.74 -20.71 1.61
N ASP A 101 -4.83 -20.30 0.97
CA ASP A 101 -4.83 -19.22 -0.02
C ASP A 101 -5.41 -17.90 0.50
N ASP A 102 -5.85 -17.81 1.77
CA ASP A 102 -6.52 -16.62 2.31
C ASP A 102 -5.65 -15.87 3.32
N ASN A 103 -4.89 -14.88 2.83
CA ASN A 103 -4.11 -13.94 3.64
C ASN A 103 -4.84 -12.59 3.88
N TRP A 104 -6.16 -12.53 3.61
CA TRP A 104 -6.94 -11.29 3.72
C TRP A 104 -6.93 -10.68 5.12
N THR A 105 -6.89 -11.53 6.16
CA THR A 105 -6.83 -11.05 7.55
C THR A 105 -5.50 -10.36 7.83
N ASP A 106 -4.37 -10.93 7.39
CA ASP A 106 -3.05 -10.33 7.54
C ASP A 106 -2.93 -9.03 6.73
N MET A 107 -3.56 -8.98 5.54
CA MET A 107 -3.63 -7.77 4.72
C MET A 107 -4.34 -6.62 5.46
N ARG A 108 -5.50 -6.88 6.07
CA ARG A 108 -6.21 -5.89 6.90
C ARG A 108 -5.41 -5.45 8.12
N GLN A 109 -4.80 -6.39 8.84
CA GLN A 109 -3.92 -6.08 9.98
C GLN A 109 -2.72 -5.23 9.55
N HIS A 110 -2.18 -5.47 8.36
CA HIS A 110 -1.08 -4.68 7.82
C HIS A 110 -1.50 -3.22 7.51
N VAL A 111 -2.70 -3.02 6.98
CA VAL A 111 -3.29 -1.67 6.81
C VAL A 111 -3.44 -0.95 8.15
N ASP A 112 -3.99 -1.64 9.15
CA ASP A 112 -4.22 -1.06 10.48
C ASP A 112 -2.90 -0.71 11.18
N LEU A 113 -1.90 -1.60 11.09
CA LEU A 113 -0.56 -1.36 11.62
C LEU A 113 0.10 -0.15 10.95
N MET A 114 -0.03 -0.02 9.63
CA MET A 114 0.46 1.15 8.90
C MET A 114 -0.25 2.43 9.35
N CYS A 115 -1.56 2.40 9.54
CA CYS A 115 -2.34 3.53 10.06
C CYS A 115 -1.86 3.96 11.46
N ILE A 116 -1.54 3.01 12.35
CA ILE A 116 -1.00 3.29 13.69
C ILE A 116 0.34 4.02 13.58
N PHE A 117 1.24 3.57 12.69
CA PHE A 117 2.53 4.23 12.51
C PHE A 117 2.41 5.62 11.91
N ILE A 118 1.53 5.79 10.92
CA ILE A 118 1.22 7.11 10.33
C ILE A 118 0.74 8.06 11.42
N GLU A 119 -0.24 7.64 12.24
CA GLU A 119 -0.78 8.45 13.33
C GLU A 119 0.30 8.84 14.34
N HIS A 120 1.14 7.88 14.73
CA HIS A 120 2.25 8.13 15.65
C HIS A 120 3.26 9.15 15.10
N GLU A 121 3.58 9.10 13.80
CA GLU A 121 4.46 10.09 13.20
C GLU A 121 3.80 11.47 13.10
N ILE A 122 2.52 11.56 12.73
CA ILE A 122 1.79 12.84 12.65
C ILE A 122 1.76 13.54 14.02
N GLN A 123 1.54 12.79 15.11
CA GLN A 123 1.52 13.33 16.46
C GLN A 123 2.83 14.05 16.86
N LYS A 124 3.98 13.64 16.30
CA LYS A 124 5.28 14.31 16.54
C LYS A 124 5.34 15.72 15.95
N PHE A 125 4.46 16.04 15.00
CA PHE A 125 4.38 17.35 14.35
C PHE A 125 3.33 18.28 14.99
N ASN A 126 2.80 17.95 16.17
CA ASN A 126 1.72 18.70 16.85
C ASN A 126 0.55 18.97 15.90
N ASP A 127 0.03 17.93 15.26
CA ASP A 127 -1.08 17.95 14.29
C ASP A 127 -0.84 18.80 13.03
N ARG A 128 0.41 19.22 12.77
CA ARG A 128 0.81 19.85 11.51
C ARG A 128 1.21 18.78 10.49
N ALA A 129 0.28 17.90 10.17
CA ALA A 129 0.50 16.76 9.26
C ALA A 129 1.13 17.17 7.91
N TYR A 130 0.78 18.35 7.40
CA TYR A 130 1.34 18.91 6.16
C TYR A 130 2.87 19.14 6.18
N LYS A 131 3.52 19.11 7.36
CA LYS A 131 4.99 19.22 7.50
C LYS A 131 5.70 17.88 7.42
N TRP A 132 4.97 16.78 7.60
CA TRP A 132 5.53 15.45 7.50
C TRP A 132 5.65 15.07 6.02
N ASN A 133 6.80 14.51 5.63
CA ASN A 133 7.06 14.10 4.25
C ASN A 133 6.36 12.78 3.88
N GLY A 134 5.69 12.13 4.83
CA GLY A 134 5.01 10.85 4.63
C GLY A 134 5.93 9.63 4.71
N GLU A 135 7.20 9.81 5.11
CA GLU A 135 8.11 8.68 5.29
C GLU A 135 8.03 8.14 6.71
N LEU A 136 7.83 6.82 6.82
CA LEU A 136 7.87 6.12 8.09
C LEU A 136 9.32 5.88 8.53
N PRO A 137 9.61 5.91 9.85
CA PRO A 137 10.94 5.63 10.36
C PRO A 137 11.35 4.19 10.08
N LYS A 138 12.67 3.93 10.02
CA LYS A 138 13.25 2.60 9.77
C LYS A 138 12.67 1.51 10.70
N ALA A 139 12.40 1.84 11.96
CA ALA A 139 11.80 0.90 12.91
C ALA A 139 10.40 0.44 12.47
N ALA A 140 9.52 1.38 12.07
CA ALA A 140 8.19 1.07 11.56
C ALA A 140 8.27 0.27 10.25
N LEU A 141 9.15 0.68 9.32
CA LEU A 141 9.38 -0.05 8.07
C LEU A 141 9.87 -1.49 8.33
N THR A 142 10.71 -1.70 9.34
CA THR A 142 11.19 -3.05 9.71
C THR A 142 10.05 -3.90 10.23
N ILE A 143 9.17 -3.36 11.08
CA ILE A 143 8.02 -4.10 11.61
C ILE A 143 7.03 -4.44 10.47
N LEU A 144 6.71 -3.47 9.61
CA LEU A 144 5.85 -3.69 8.44
C LEU A 144 6.44 -4.76 7.51
N HIS A 145 7.74 -4.70 7.24
CA HIS A 145 8.44 -5.70 6.42
C HIS A 145 8.32 -7.11 7.00
N GLN A 146 8.55 -7.27 8.31
CA GLN A 146 8.39 -8.58 8.95
C GLN A 146 6.93 -9.04 8.91
N HIS A 147 5.97 -8.17 9.20
CA HIS A 147 4.55 -8.50 9.13
C HIS A 147 4.13 -8.95 7.72
N ALA A 148 4.64 -8.29 6.68
CA ALA A 148 4.34 -8.65 5.29
C ALA A 148 4.87 -10.05 4.96
N ILE A 149 6.09 -10.39 5.39
CA ILE A 149 6.66 -11.73 5.17
C ILE A 149 5.89 -12.81 5.95
N GLN A 150 5.52 -12.53 7.20
CA GLN A 150 4.80 -13.46 8.05
C GLN A 150 3.37 -13.72 7.56
N GLY A 151 2.72 -12.69 6.99
CA GLY A 151 1.40 -12.77 6.39
C GLY A 151 1.40 -13.15 4.91
N ASP A 152 2.56 -13.52 4.34
CA ASP A 152 2.72 -13.85 2.92
C ASP A 152 2.12 -12.80 1.96
N LEU A 153 2.33 -11.52 2.28
CA LEU A 153 1.79 -10.41 1.50
C LEU A 153 2.63 -10.18 0.24
N THR A 154 2.01 -10.35 -0.92
CA THR A 154 2.60 -10.06 -2.22
C THR A 154 2.95 -8.58 -2.37
N GLU A 155 3.84 -8.24 -3.31
CA GLU A 155 4.23 -6.84 -3.57
C GLU A 155 3.04 -5.96 -3.97
N ILE A 156 2.08 -6.52 -4.74
CA ILE A 156 0.85 -5.81 -5.14
C ILE A 156 -0.08 -5.56 -3.94
N GLN A 157 -0.23 -6.54 -3.03
CA GLN A 157 -0.98 -6.38 -1.79
C GLN A 157 -0.34 -5.32 -0.89
N GLN A 158 0.99 -5.31 -0.77
CA GLN A 158 1.69 -4.27 0.00
C GLN A 158 1.49 -2.87 -0.61
N ALA A 159 1.53 -2.73 -1.95
CA ALA A 159 1.23 -1.47 -2.63
C ALA A 159 -0.23 -1.03 -2.41
N MET A 160 -1.17 -1.98 -2.42
CA MET A 160 -2.56 -1.73 -2.08
C MET A 160 -2.71 -1.26 -0.62
N CYS A 161 -2.07 -1.93 0.34
CA CYS A 161 -2.09 -1.53 1.74
C CYS A 161 -1.56 -0.10 1.95
N GLN A 162 -0.52 0.29 1.20
CA GLN A 162 0.01 1.66 1.20
C GLN A 162 -1.08 2.66 0.77
N TRP A 163 -1.76 2.39 -0.35
CA TRP A 163 -2.88 3.24 -0.78
C TRP A 163 -3.99 3.31 0.26
N LEU A 164 -4.46 2.16 0.77
CA LEU A 164 -5.57 2.09 1.73
C LEU A 164 -5.28 2.86 3.02
N ALA A 165 -4.08 2.71 3.57
CA ALA A 165 -3.70 3.37 4.82
C ALA A 165 -3.53 4.88 4.64
N TYR A 166 -2.78 5.31 3.62
CA TYR A 166 -2.52 6.74 3.40
C TYR A 166 -3.72 7.50 2.86
N SER A 167 -4.59 6.89 2.05
CA SER A 167 -5.82 7.54 1.57
C SER A 167 -6.83 7.73 2.69
N ARG A 168 -6.94 6.79 3.63
CA ARG A 168 -7.74 6.93 4.86
C ARG A 168 -7.20 8.06 5.72
N LYS A 169 -5.89 8.04 6.03
CA LYS A 169 -5.26 9.07 6.85
C LYS A 169 -5.24 10.46 6.21
N GLN A 170 -5.24 10.55 4.88
CA GLN A 170 -5.38 11.81 4.16
C GLN A 170 -6.71 12.51 4.41
N GLN A 171 -7.78 11.76 4.64
CA GLN A 171 -9.11 12.33 4.88
C GLN A 171 -9.23 12.87 6.32
N GLU A 172 -8.47 12.29 7.24
CA GLU A 172 -8.37 12.73 8.65
C GLU A 172 -7.39 13.90 8.80
N HIS A 173 -6.26 13.85 8.10
CA HIS A 173 -5.13 14.77 8.21
C HIS A 173 -4.63 15.23 6.83
N PRO A 174 -4.26 16.50 6.61
CA PRO A 174 -3.83 17.00 5.31
C PRO A 174 -2.39 16.59 4.94
N LEU A 175 -2.19 15.31 4.61
CA LEU A 175 -0.97 14.77 3.98
C LEU A 175 -0.83 15.25 2.52
N SER A 176 0.32 14.89 1.92
CA SER A 176 0.67 15.28 0.57
C SER A 176 -0.05 14.42 -0.48
N TYR A 177 -0.85 15.04 -1.35
CA TYR A 177 -1.43 14.34 -2.51
C TYR A 177 -0.37 13.84 -3.50
N GLN A 178 0.81 14.47 -3.56
CA GLN A 178 1.92 13.98 -4.39
C GLN A 178 2.38 12.59 -3.93
N LEU A 179 2.35 12.34 -2.62
CA LEU A 179 2.68 11.02 -2.06
C LEU A 179 1.61 10.00 -2.42
N LEU A 180 0.33 10.35 -2.26
CA LEU A 180 -0.79 9.49 -2.65
C LEU A 180 -0.75 9.13 -4.13
N LEU A 181 -0.42 10.09 -5.00
CA LEU A 181 -0.24 9.86 -6.43
C LEU A 181 0.84 8.82 -6.70
N SER A 182 1.98 8.88 -5.98
CA SER A 182 3.05 7.90 -6.13
C SER A 182 2.62 6.48 -5.73
N PHE A 183 1.74 6.34 -4.73
CA PHE A 183 1.18 5.05 -4.35
C PHE A 183 0.21 4.50 -5.39
N LEU A 184 -0.65 5.34 -5.96
CA LEU A 184 -1.54 4.94 -7.07
C LEU A 184 -0.73 4.46 -8.28
N GLN A 185 0.30 5.21 -8.67
CA GLN A 185 1.18 4.86 -9.79
C GLN A 185 1.95 3.56 -9.54
N LYS A 186 2.48 3.37 -8.34
CA LYS A 186 3.16 2.13 -7.95
C LYS A 186 2.21 0.93 -8.00
N PHE A 187 1.00 1.08 -7.48
CA PHE A 187 0.00 0.02 -7.51
C PHE A 187 -0.42 -0.31 -8.95
N ASP A 188 -0.71 0.68 -9.79
CA ASP A 188 -1.09 0.48 -11.19
C ASP A 188 0.03 -0.19 -12.01
N MET A 189 1.29 0.15 -11.75
CA MET A 189 2.46 -0.49 -12.37
C MET A 189 2.55 -1.98 -12.04
N LEU A 190 2.28 -2.35 -10.79
CA LEU A 190 2.36 -3.74 -10.31
C LEU A 190 1.14 -4.57 -10.68
N TRP A 191 0.00 -3.92 -10.95
CA TRP A 191 -1.27 -4.62 -11.12
C TRP A 191 -1.31 -5.45 -12.42
N GLN A 192 -1.83 -6.68 -12.30
CA GLN A 192 -2.16 -7.55 -13.41
C GLN A 192 -3.56 -8.18 -13.19
N PRO A 193 -4.27 -8.57 -14.25
CA PRO A 193 -5.56 -9.27 -14.11
C PRO A 193 -5.41 -10.54 -13.25
N GLY A 194 -6.20 -10.63 -12.17
CA GLY A 194 -6.16 -11.76 -11.23
C GLY A 194 -5.07 -11.68 -10.16
N ALA A 195 -4.35 -10.56 -10.07
CA ALA A 195 -3.30 -10.36 -9.06
C ALA A 195 -3.82 -10.12 -7.64
N ILE A 196 -5.11 -9.82 -7.49
CA ILE A 196 -5.80 -9.62 -6.20
C ILE A 196 -7.14 -10.35 -6.19
N SER A 197 -7.59 -10.73 -5.00
CA SER A 197 -8.83 -11.45 -4.74
C SER A 197 -10.07 -10.55 -4.92
N ARG A 198 -11.26 -11.16 -4.86
CA ARG A 198 -12.51 -10.41 -4.98
C ARG A 198 -12.76 -9.49 -3.77
N ASP A 199 -12.46 -9.96 -2.56
CA ASP A 199 -12.63 -9.16 -1.34
C ASP A 199 -11.66 -7.97 -1.33
N GLU A 200 -10.45 -8.17 -1.86
CA GLU A 200 -9.50 -7.09 -2.12
C GLU A 200 -10.06 -6.09 -3.14
N GLU A 201 -10.54 -6.56 -4.29
CA GLU A 201 -11.15 -5.68 -5.30
C GLU A 201 -12.28 -4.81 -4.74
N GLU A 202 -13.16 -5.39 -3.92
CA GLU A 202 -14.26 -4.67 -3.27
C GLU A 202 -13.76 -3.58 -2.31
N HIS A 203 -12.77 -3.92 -1.48
CA HIS A 203 -12.22 -2.96 -0.51
C HIS A 203 -11.41 -1.84 -1.18
N LEU A 204 -10.69 -2.15 -2.26
CA LEU A 204 -10.05 -1.13 -3.07
C LEU A 204 -11.08 -0.20 -3.71
N ALA A 205 -12.16 -0.75 -4.27
CA ALA A 205 -13.23 0.03 -4.87
C ALA A 205 -13.85 1.00 -3.86
N GLU A 206 -14.14 0.53 -2.64
CA GLU A 206 -14.64 1.38 -1.55
C GLU A 206 -13.67 2.54 -1.25
N SER A 207 -12.39 2.24 -1.05
CA SER A 207 -11.37 3.25 -0.74
C SER A 207 -11.22 4.30 -1.85
N LEU A 208 -11.18 3.87 -3.13
CA LEU A 208 -11.09 4.77 -4.27
C LEU A 208 -12.32 5.68 -4.38
N ASN A 209 -13.52 5.12 -4.20
CA ASN A 209 -14.76 5.91 -4.25
C ASN A 209 -14.86 6.91 -3.10
N LEU A 210 -14.51 6.52 -1.86
CA LEU A 210 -14.45 7.46 -0.73
C LEU A 210 -13.48 8.61 -1.02
N PHE A 211 -12.32 8.32 -1.60
CA PHE A 211 -11.35 9.35 -1.98
C PHE A 211 -11.89 10.29 -3.07
N ILE A 212 -12.60 9.75 -4.08
CA ILE A 212 -13.24 10.54 -5.13
C ILE A 212 -14.31 11.46 -4.53
N GLU A 213 -15.23 10.91 -3.74
CA GLU A 213 -16.31 11.67 -3.10
C GLU A 213 -15.77 12.78 -2.20
N TYR A 214 -14.75 12.46 -1.39
CA TYR A 214 -14.06 13.43 -0.56
C TYR A 214 -13.44 14.55 -1.39
N SER A 215 -12.69 14.21 -2.45
CA SER A 215 -12.03 15.17 -3.32
C SER A 215 -13.03 16.09 -4.04
N LEU A 216 -14.13 15.53 -4.57
CA LEU A 216 -15.21 16.31 -5.17
C LEU A 216 -15.88 17.24 -4.15
N SER A 217 -16.02 16.81 -2.90
CA SER A 217 -16.54 17.66 -1.82
C SER A 217 -15.63 18.88 -1.54
N LEU A 218 -14.30 18.70 -1.65
CA LEU A 218 -13.33 19.79 -1.52
C LEU A 218 -13.37 20.73 -2.72
N ILE A 219 -13.49 20.19 -3.95
CA ILE A 219 -13.66 20.99 -5.18
C ILE A 219 -14.93 21.84 -5.10
N ARG A 220 -16.03 21.30 -4.56
CA ARG A 220 -17.26 22.07 -4.33
C ARG A 220 -17.03 23.29 -3.43
N LYS A 221 -16.05 23.23 -2.54
CA LYS A 221 -15.62 24.31 -1.64
C LYS A 221 -14.31 24.97 -2.08
N GLN A 222 -13.95 24.92 -3.37
CA GLN A 222 -12.62 25.32 -3.85
C GLN A 222 -12.16 26.71 -3.40
N ARG A 223 -13.06 27.69 -3.33
CA ARG A 223 -12.74 29.07 -2.93
C ARG A 223 -12.27 29.17 -1.48
N GLU A 224 -12.75 28.27 -0.61
CA GLU A 224 -12.44 28.22 0.82
C GLU A 224 -11.24 27.31 1.09
N VAL A 225 -11.20 26.16 0.42
CA VAL A 225 -10.20 25.11 0.65
C VAL A 225 -8.90 25.36 -0.11
N PHE A 226 -8.98 25.98 -1.30
CA PHE A 226 -7.86 26.22 -2.19
C PHE A 226 -7.77 27.69 -2.60
N PRO A 227 -7.58 28.62 -1.64
CA PRO A 227 -7.62 30.04 -1.93
C PRO A 227 -6.43 30.46 -2.82
N ILE A 228 -6.70 31.34 -3.79
CA ILE A 228 -5.74 31.79 -4.80
C ILE A 228 -4.51 32.51 -4.22
N ASN A 229 -4.60 33.04 -3.00
CA ASN A 229 -3.50 33.70 -2.32
C ASN A 229 -2.48 32.71 -1.75
N SER A 230 -2.75 31.41 -1.82
CA SER A 230 -1.88 30.35 -1.32
C SER A 230 -1.43 29.44 -2.46
N LYS A 231 -0.18 29.63 -2.91
CA LYS A 231 0.46 28.75 -3.89
C LYS A 231 0.48 27.29 -3.44
N LEU A 232 0.65 27.05 -2.14
CA LEU A 232 0.61 25.70 -1.55
C LEU A 232 -0.78 25.08 -1.70
N ALA A 233 -1.84 25.86 -1.53
CA ALA A 233 -3.20 25.35 -1.68
C ALA A 233 -3.54 25.04 -3.14
N LEU A 234 -3.08 25.87 -4.08
CA LEU A 234 -3.23 25.59 -5.52
C LEU A 234 -2.44 24.34 -5.95
N SER A 235 -1.20 24.19 -5.49
CA SER A 235 -0.42 22.95 -5.74
C SER A 235 -1.07 21.73 -5.10
N ARG A 236 -1.72 21.89 -3.94
CA ARG A 236 -2.50 20.81 -3.31
C ARG A 236 -3.70 20.41 -4.17
N LEU A 237 -4.42 21.37 -4.76
CA LEU A 237 -5.52 21.12 -5.70
C LEU A 237 -5.00 20.40 -6.96
N GLU A 238 -3.94 20.90 -7.58
CA GLU A 238 -3.30 20.28 -8.76
C GLU A 238 -2.96 18.81 -8.52
N ASN A 239 -2.28 18.50 -7.42
CA ASN A 239 -1.91 17.12 -7.10
C ASN A 239 -3.12 16.25 -6.77
N MET A 240 -4.17 16.80 -6.15
CA MET A 240 -5.43 16.08 -5.94
C MET A 240 -6.13 15.76 -7.27
N LEU A 241 -6.15 16.70 -8.22
CA LEU A 241 -6.69 16.47 -9.57
C LEU A 241 -5.90 15.39 -10.31
N ARG A 242 -4.56 15.37 -10.18
CA ARG A 242 -3.72 14.29 -10.71
C ARG A 242 -4.03 12.93 -10.10
N CYS A 243 -4.30 12.86 -8.80
CA CYS A 243 -4.77 11.61 -8.18
C CYS A 243 -6.08 11.14 -8.82
N LEU A 244 -7.06 12.04 -8.99
CA LEU A 244 -8.33 11.70 -9.65
C LEU A 244 -8.10 11.22 -11.08
N ALA A 245 -7.30 11.92 -11.88
CA ALA A 245 -6.97 11.51 -13.24
C ALA A 245 -6.33 10.11 -13.27
N GLN A 246 -5.32 9.88 -12.41
CA GLN A 246 -4.66 8.58 -12.29
C GLN A 246 -5.66 7.45 -11.98
N ILE A 247 -6.59 7.66 -11.02
CA ILE A 247 -7.60 6.65 -10.66
C ILE A 247 -8.45 6.27 -11.88
N TYR A 248 -8.88 7.26 -12.67
CA TYR A 248 -9.71 7.03 -13.86
C TYR A 248 -8.96 6.40 -15.05
N GLU A 249 -7.65 6.53 -15.07
CA GLU A 249 -6.76 5.89 -16.05
C GLU A 249 -6.47 4.42 -15.71
N MET A 250 -6.42 4.08 -14.43
CA MET A 250 -6.13 2.73 -13.94
C MET A 250 -7.10 1.70 -14.52
N LYS A 251 -6.54 0.62 -15.09
CA LYS A 251 -7.33 -0.45 -15.71
C LYS A 251 -8.20 -1.18 -14.69
N ILE A 252 -7.67 -1.39 -13.49
CA ILE A 252 -8.40 -2.02 -12.39
C ILE A 252 -9.61 -1.21 -11.95
N PHE A 253 -9.52 0.13 -11.92
CA PHE A 253 -10.64 0.97 -11.53
C PHE A 253 -11.84 0.80 -12.47
N ARG A 254 -11.57 0.74 -13.78
CA ARG A 254 -12.62 0.45 -14.79
C ARG A 254 -13.23 -0.94 -14.64
N LYS A 255 -12.45 -1.91 -14.16
CA LYS A 255 -12.92 -3.27 -13.87
C LYS A 255 -13.83 -3.30 -12.64
N ILE A 256 -13.40 -2.71 -11.53
CA ILE A 256 -14.09 -2.81 -10.22
C ILE A 256 -15.20 -1.76 -10.06
N CYS A 257 -15.17 -0.68 -10.84
CA CYS A 257 -16.19 0.39 -10.86
C CYS A 257 -16.70 0.65 -12.29
N PRO A 258 -17.36 -0.32 -12.95
CA PRO A 258 -17.72 -0.22 -14.37
C PRO A 258 -18.80 0.83 -14.69
N PHE A 259 -19.58 1.26 -13.69
CA PHE A 259 -20.65 2.24 -13.85
C PHE A 259 -20.25 3.65 -13.39
N GLN A 260 -18.96 3.88 -13.12
CA GLN A 260 -18.49 5.19 -12.68
C GLN A 260 -18.67 6.22 -13.80
N LYS A 261 -19.20 7.39 -13.44
CA LYS A 261 -19.33 8.53 -14.35
C LYS A 261 -17.95 9.04 -14.75
N GLU A 262 -17.81 9.49 -16.00
CA GLU A 262 -16.59 10.14 -16.47
C GLU A 262 -16.21 11.32 -15.56
N LEU A 263 -14.91 11.42 -15.25
CA LEU A 263 -14.36 12.41 -14.33
C LEU A 263 -14.66 13.86 -14.77
N GLN A 264 -14.45 14.16 -16.05
CA GLN A 264 -14.56 15.51 -16.59
C GLN A 264 -15.98 16.10 -16.46
N PRO A 265 -17.05 15.42 -16.90
CA PRO A 265 -18.43 15.88 -16.65
C PRO A 265 -18.76 16.06 -15.16
N GLU A 266 -18.24 15.19 -14.30
CA GLU A 266 -18.50 15.23 -12.86
C GLU A 266 -17.83 16.44 -12.20
N ILE A 267 -16.55 16.69 -12.47
CA ILE A 267 -15.85 17.91 -12.04
C ILE A 267 -16.59 19.15 -12.52
N ASN A 268 -16.97 19.21 -13.81
CA ASN A 268 -17.71 20.33 -14.37
C ASN A 268 -19.03 20.59 -13.63
N SER A 269 -19.78 19.53 -13.32
CA SER A 269 -21.03 19.63 -12.55
C SER A 269 -20.78 20.18 -11.14
N VAL A 270 -19.75 19.68 -10.45
CA VAL A 270 -19.38 20.11 -9.10
C VAL A 270 -18.92 21.56 -9.07
N VAL A 271 -18.11 22.00 -10.04
CA VAL A 271 -17.64 23.39 -10.16
C VAL A 271 -18.79 24.33 -10.46
N LYS A 272 -19.72 23.97 -11.37
CA LYS A 272 -20.94 24.75 -11.63
C LYS A 272 -21.79 24.90 -10.38
N LYS A 273 -21.97 23.81 -9.63
CA LYS A 273 -22.70 23.81 -8.37
C LYS A 273 -22.02 24.70 -7.32
N SER A 274 -20.70 24.61 -7.19
CA SER A 274 -19.90 25.50 -6.32
C SER A 274 -20.08 26.98 -6.66
N ALA A 275 -20.06 27.32 -7.96
CA ALA A 275 -20.24 28.69 -8.43
C ALA A 275 -21.65 29.22 -8.11
N LEU A 276 -22.69 28.41 -8.32
CA LEU A 276 -24.07 28.78 -7.99
C LEU A 276 -24.23 29.01 -6.48
N GLU A 277 -23.75 28.10 -5.64
CA GLU A 277 -23.83 28.21 -4.18
C GLU A 277 -23.06 29.44 -3.65
N TRP A 278 -21.90 29.74 -4.25
CA TRP A 278 -21.18 30.96 -3.92
C TRP A 278 -21.95 32.22 -4.35
N TYR A 279 -22.50 32.23 -5.55
CA TYR A 279 -23.30 33.35 -6.04
C TYR A 279 -24.50 33.64 -5.15
N GLU A 280 -25.27 32.60 -4.77
CA GLU A 280 -26.42 32.75 -3.87
C GLU A 280 -26.03 33.33 -2.51
N ARG A 281 -24.90 32.90 -1.95
CA ARG A 281 -24.38 33.46 -0.69
C ARG A 281 -24.03 34.94 -0.83
N ILE A 282 -23.28 35.30 -1.87
CA ILE A 282 -22.86 36.68 -2.11
C ILE A 282 -24.05 37.59 -2.41
N LEU A 283 -24.99 37.11 -3.22
CA LEU A 283 -26.23 37.82 -3.52
C LEU A 283 -27.04 38.10 -2.25
N ASN A 284 -27.15 37.12 -1.34
CA ASN A 284 -27.85 37.32 -0.07
C ASN A 284 -27.15 38.36 0.81
N VAL A 285 -25.80 38.34 0.89
CA VAL A 285 -25.03 39.34 1.66
C VAL A 285 -25.32 40.75 1.16
N TYR A 286 -25.27 40.99 -0.16
CA TYR A 286 -25.53 42.32 -0.71
C TYR A 286 -27.02 42.68 -0.69
N ARG A 287 -27.94 41.72 -0.87
CA ARG A 287 -29.40 41.96 -0.70
C ARG A 287 -29.76 42.43 0.71
N THR A 288 -29.11 41.91 1.75
CA THR A 288 -29.36 42.39 3.12
C THR A 288 -28.89 43.83 3.31
N LYS A 289 -27.86 44.27 2.58
CA LYS A 289 -27.42 45.68 2.57
C LYS A 289 -28.34 46.60 1.77
N MET A 290 -29.06 46.09 0.77
CA MET A 290 -29.99 46.86 -0.08
C MET A 290 -31.36 47.15 0.55
N ARG A 291 -31.56 46.87 1.84
CA ARG A 291 -32.89 46.90 2.50
C ARG A 291 -33.34 48.27 3.02
N VAL A 292 -32.82 49.37 2.46
CA VAL A 292 -33.20 50.73 2.86
C VAL A 292 -33.87 51.41 1.66
N ASP A 293 -34.91 52.19 1.91
CA ASP A 293 -35.76 52.91 0.93
C ASP A 293 -35.02 54.03 0.15
N GLN A 294 -33.75 53.81 -0.23
CA GLN A 294 -32.88 54.76 -0.92
C GLN A 294 -32.29 54.10 -2.17
N ASP A 295 -32.69 54.60 -3.36
CA ASP A 295 -32.21 54.13 -4.66
C ASP A 295 -30.67 54.12 -4.78
N GLU A 296 -29.98 55.04 -4.08
CA GLU A 296 -28.52 55.12 -4.04
C GLU A 296 -27.88 53.90 -3.35
N GLU A 297 -28.48 53.39 -2.26
CA GLU A 297 -27.95 52.21 -1.55
C GLU A 297 -28.17 50.94 -2.36
N VAL A 298 -29.30 50.85 -3.08
CA VAL A 298 -29.56 49.76 -4.02
C VAL A 298 -28.53 49.76 -5.15
N LEU A 299 -28.27 50.92 -5.75
CA LEU A 299 -27.25 51.07 -6.80
C LEU A 299 -25.86 50.72 -6.28
N HIS A 300 -25.50 51.17 -5.08
CA HIS A 300 -24.21 50.86 -4.47
C HIS A 300 -24.04 49.35 -4.23
N GLY A 301 -25.05 48.68 -3.68
CA GLY A 301 -25.01 47.23 -3.49
C GLY A 301 -24.89 46.45 -4.80
N LEU A 302 -25.49 46.93 -5.89
CA LEU A 302 -25.38 46.30 -7.21
C LEU A 302 -23.96 46.45 -7.76
N ILE A 303 -23.35 47.63 -7.58
CA ILE A 303 -21.94 47.86 -7.95
C ILE A 303 -21.02 46.93 -7.15
N GLU A 304 -21.20 46.81 -5.83
CA GLU A 304 -20.41 45.90 -5.00
C GLU A 304 -20.54 44.44 -5.46
N LEU A 305 -21.77 43.98 -5.73
CA LEU A 305 -22.05 42.64 -6.25
C LEU A 305 -21.36 42.42 -7.60
N THR A 306 -21.50 43.34 -8.55
CA THR A 306 -20.86 43.23 -9.87
C THR A 306 -19.33 43.19 -9.75
N ASN A 307 -18.74 44.01 -8.88
CA ASN A 307 -17.31 44.00 -8.63
C ASN A 307 -16.84 42.66 -8.02
N ALA A 308 -17.60 42.11 -7.07
CA ALA A 308 -17.31 40.80 -6.49
C ALA A 308 -17.37 39.67 -7.55
N LEU A 309 -18.39 39.68 -8.40
CA LEU A 309 -18.55 38.73 -9.51
C LEU A 309 -17.39 38.83 -10.51
N ASN A 310 -17.05 40.04 -10.96
CA ASN A 310 -15.96 40.26 -11.90
C ASN A 310 -14.61 39.80 -11.33
N THR A 311 -14.37 40.09 -10.04
CA THR A 311 -13.15 39.67 -9.35
C THR A 311 -13.06 38.14 -9.25
N ASP A 312 -14.14 37.46 -8.87
CA ASP A 312 -14.19 35.99 -8.80
C ASP A 312 -13.97 35.34 -10.17
N MET A 313 -14.65 35.84 -11.21
CA MET A 313 -14.46 35.36 -12.57
C MET A 313 -13.02 35.56 -13.08
N HIS A 314 -12.44 36.73 -12.83
CA HIS A 314 -11.07 37.02 -13.21
C HIS A 314 -10.09 36.06 -12.52
N HIS A 315 -10.26 35.84 -11.22
CA HIS A 315 -9.45 34.88 -10.47
C HIS A 315 -9.62 33.44 -10.98
N ALA A 316 -10.85 33.03 -11.31
CA ALA A 316 -11.10 31.70 -11.85
C ALA A 316 -10.35 31.46 -13.16
N VAL A 317 -10.41 32.41 -14.09
CA VAL A 317 -9.71 32.35 -15.37
C VAL A 317 -8.19 32.32 -15.18
N MET A 318 -7.66 33.16 -14.27
CA MET A 318 -6.21 33.29 -14.10
C MET A 318 -5.55 32.15 -13.34
N PHE A 319 -6.24 31.55 -12.35
CA PHE A 319 -5.64 30.59 -11.44
C PHE A 319 -6.23 29.18 -11.51
N TYR A 320 -7.55 29.03 -11.69
CA TYR A 320 -8.19 27.73 -11.66
C TYR A 320 -8.29 27.07 -13.03
N THR A 321 -8.59 27.82 -14.10
CA THR A 321 -8.76 27.25 -15.45
C THR A 321 -7.57 26.38 -15.87
N LYS A 322 -6.36 26.89 -15.69
CA LYS A 322 -5.13 26.15 -16.01
C LYS A 322 -5.03 24.80 -15.27
N LEU A 323 -5.46 24.75 -14.01
CA LEU A 323 -5.39 23.53 -13.20
C LEU A 323 -6.37 22.44 -13.64
N TYR A 324 -7.47 22.80 -14.32
CA TYR A 324 -8.46 21.85 -14.81
C TYR A 324 -8.23 21.43 -16.27
N GLU A 325 -7.40 22.18 -17.00
CA GLU A 325 -7.01 21.86 -18.39
C GLU A 325 -5.80 20.92 -18.48
N GLU A 326 -4.92 20.94 -17.48
CA GLU A 326 -3.74 20.08 -17.34
C GLU A 326 -4.06 18.70 -16.75
#